data_AF-A0A423UID9-F1
#
_entry.id   AF-A0A423UID9-F1
#
_cell.length_a   1.000
_cell.length_b   1.000
_cell.length_c   1.000
_cell.angle_alpha   90.00
_cell.angle_beta   90.00
_cell.angle_gamma   90.00
#
_symmetry.space_group_name_H-M   'P 1'
#
loop_
_entity.id
_entity.type
_entity.pdbx_description
1 polymer ?
#
loop_
_entity_poly.entity_id
_entity_poly.type
_entity_poly.pdbx_seq_one_letter_code
_entity_poly.pdbx_strand_id
1 'polypeptide(L)' 'GASAPTGGASGKVNINTASAAQLDTLPGVGASTAEKIVADREANGPFKTVEDLKRVSGIGDKKFAALADAICVG' A
#
# COMPACT_ATOMS: atom_id res chain seq x y z
N GLY A 1 23.99 -1.00 19.59
CA GLY A 1 23.59 -2.41 19.74
C GLY A 1 22.71 -2.78 18.58
N ALA A 2 23.05 -3.87 17.87
CA ALA A 2 22.32 -4.56 16.81
C ALA A 2 21.92 -3.76 15.56
N SER A 3 22.78 -3.84 14.55
CA SER A 3 22.43 -3.70 13.13
C SER A 3 21.43 -4.79 12.71
N ALA A 4 20.36 -4.40 12.02
CA ALA A 4 19.72 -5.21 10.97
C ALA A 4 18.82 -4.34 10.08
N PRO A 5 19.27 -3.87 8.90
CA PRO A 5 18.38 -3.61 7.79
C PRO A 5 18.28 -4.91 6.98
N THR A 6 17.57 -5.92 7.49
CA THR A 6 17.27 -7.12 6.69
C THR A 6 15.86 -7.00 6.14
N GLY A 7 15.80 -6.57 4.89
CA GLY A 7 14.59 -6.54 4.08
C GLY A 7 14.89 -6.12 2.64
N GLY A 8 16.09 -6.46 2.13
CA GLY A 8 16.34 -6.41 0.70
C GLY A 8 15.59 -7.55 0.02
N ALA A 9 14.95 -7.23 -1.11
CA ALA A 9 14.30 -8.13 -2.07
C ALA A 9 12.85 -8.58 -1.76
N SER A 10 11.91 -7.90 -2.43
CA SER A 10 10.74 -8.51 -3.09
C SER A 10 9.64 -9.14 -2.21
N GLY A 11 9.38 -8.58 -1.02
CA GLY A 11 8.17 -8.86 -0.25
C GLY A 11 7.10 -7.83 -0.54
N LYS A 12 5.94 -8.26 -1.04
CA LYS A 12 4.78 -7.40 -1.28
C LYS A 12 4.40 -6.61 -0.02
N VAL A 13 4.12 -5.31 -0.17
CA VAL A 13 3.66 -4.44 0.92
C VAL A 13 2.22 -4.78 1.27
N ASN A 14 1.96 -5.18 2.51
CA ASN A 14 0.60 -5.47 2.97
C ASN A 14 -0.17 -4.17 3.19
N ILE A 15 -1.21 -3.94 2.41
CA ILE A 15 -1.99 -2.69 2.42
C ILE A 15 -2.83 -2.50 3.68
N ASN A 16 -3.11 -3.58 4.41
CA ASN A 16 -3.85 -3.53 5.68
C ASN A 16 -2.96 -3.18 6.86
N THR A 17 -1.67 -3.53 6.82
CA THR A 17 -0.75 -3.33 7.95
C THR A 17 0.31 -2.28 7.68
N ALA A 18 0.55 -1.91 6.41
CA ALA A 18 1.56 -0.93 6.04
C ALA A 18 1.22 0.46 6.58
N SER A 19 2.26 1.19 6.97
CA SER A 19 2.16 2.60 7.34
C SER A 19 2.05 3.49 6.10
N ALA A 20 1.54 4.72 6.25
CA ALA A 20 1.49 5.69 5.15
C ALA A 20 2.88 5.91 4.51
N ALA A 21 3.94 5.98 5.33
CA ALA A 21 5.32 6.08 4.83
C ALA A 21 5.76 4.87 3.99
N GLN A 22 5.29 3.65 4.29
CA GLN A 22 5.61 2.47 3.48
C GLN A 22 4.80 2.46 2.18
N LEU A 23 3.54 2.89 2.23
CA LEU A 23 2.71 3.02 1.04
C LEU A 23 3.25 4.10 0.09
N ASP A 24 3.81 5.19 0.61
CA ASP A 24 4.46 6.24 -0.16
C ASP A 24 5.71 5.76 -0.93
N THR A 25 6.37 4.69 -0.48
CA THR A 25 7.48 4.08 -1.25
C THR A 25 7.02 3.34 -2.51
N LEU A 26 5.72 3.13 -2.68
CA LEU A 26 5.18 2.37 -3.80
C LEU A 26 5.09 3.21 -5.08
N PRO A 27 5.33 2.61 -6.26
CA PRO A 27 5.34 3.33 -7.52
C PRO A 27 3.97 3.91 -7.85
N GLY A 28 3.87 5.25 -7.86
CA GLY A 28 2.64 5.97 -8.18
C GLY A 28 1.69 6.19 -6.99
N VAL A 29 2.10 5.82 -5.77
CA VAL A 29 1.47 6.26 -4.52
C VAL A 29 2.36 7.36 -3.95
N GLY A 30 1.77 8.53 -3.68
CA GLY A 30 2.45 9.57 -2.91
C GLY A 30 1.75 9.79 -1.56
N ALA A 31 2.32 10.63 -0.70
CA ALA A 31 1.82 10.97 0.63
C ALA A 31 0.29 11.09 0.72
N SER A 32 -0.36 11.91 -0.13
CA SER A 32 -1.82 12.05 -0.09
C SER A 32 -2.60 10.78 -0.42
N THR A 33 -2.08 9.94 -1.33
CA THR A 33 -2.71 8.65 -1.64
C THR A 33 -2.48 7.66 -0.50
N ALA A 34 -1.26 7.61 0.04
CA ALA A 34 -0.93 6.76 1.18
C ALA A 34 -1.82 7.05 2.40
N GLU A 35 -2.02 8.33 2.73
CA GLU A 35 -2.93 8.75 3.81
C GLU A 35 -4.38 8.33 3.53
N LYS A 36 -4.85 8.47 2.28
CA LYS A 36 -6.19 8.02 1.90
C LYS A 36 -6.38 6.51 2.00
N ILE A 37 -5.35 5.70 1.71
CA ILE A 37 -5.42 4.25 1.87
C ILE A 37 -5.62 3.90 3.36
N VAL A 38 -4.86 4.56 4.25
CA VAL A 38 -4.98 4.36 5.70
C VAL A 38 -6.36 4.79 6.20
N ALA A 39 -6.81 5.99 5.81
CA ALA A 39 -8.14 6.48 6.17
C ALA A 39 -9.26 5.58 5.64
N ASP A 40 -9.11 5.04 4.42
CA ASP A 40 -10.10 4.17 3.80
C ASP A 40 -10.22 2.83 4.54
N ARG A 41 -9.12 2.19 4.94
CA ARG A 41 -9.20 0.95 5.74
C ARG A 41 -9.76 1.19 7.15
N GLU A 42 -9.58 2.38 7.70
CA GLU A 42 -10.16 2.75 8.99
C GLU A 42 -11.66 3.04 8.89
N ALA A 43 -12.10 3.67 7.79
CA ALA A 43 -13.51 4.03 7.58
C ALA A 43 -14.37 2.89 7.00
N ASN A 44 -13.85 2.17 6.00
CA ASN A 44 -14.55 1.11 5.26
C ASN A 44 -14.17 -0.29 5.74
N GLY A 45 -13.19 -0.41 6.64
CA GLY A 45 -12.62 -1.67 7.08
C GLY A 45 -11.50 -2.19 6.16
N PRO A 46 -10.81 -3.27 6.56
CA PRO A 46 -9.64 -3.78 5.87
C PRO A 46 -9.95 -4.21 4.44
N PHE A 47 -8.97 -4.01 3.56
CA PHE A 47 -9.03 -4.43 2.16
C PHE A 47 -8.99 -5.96 2.08
N LYS A 48 -9.97 -6.55 1.41
CA LYS A 48 -10.04 -8.01 1.18
C LYS A 48 -9.19 -8.47 0.02
N THR A 49 -9.01 -7.62 -0.99
CA THR A 49 -8.21 -7.88 -2.18
C THR A 49 -7.38 -6.66 -2.51
N VAL A 50 -6.30 -6.85 -3.27
CA VAL A 50 -5.47 -5.74 -3.74
C VAL A 50 -6.28 -4.77 -4.63
N GLU A 51 -7.25 -5.28 -5.40
CA GLU A 51 -8.14 -4.48 -6.26
C GLU A 51 -9.02 -3.51 -5.48
N ASP A 52 -9.28 -3.81 -4.22
CA ASP A 52 -10.11 -2.98 -3.36
C ASP A 52 -9.46 -1.60 -3.11
N LEU A 53 -8.14 -1.46 -3.30
CA LEU A 53 -7.45 -0.16 -3.35
C LEU A 53 -7.97 0.78 -4.44
N LYS A 54 -8.59 0.27 -5.52
CA LYS A 54 -9.15 1.10 -6.59
C LYS A 54 -10.34 1.94 -6.10
N ARG A 55 -10.93 1.61 -4.94
CA ARG A 55 -11.95 2.45 -4.29
C ARG A 55 -11.34 3.72 -3.68
N VAL A 56 -10.04 3.73 -3.43
CA VAL A 56 -9.31 4.88 -2.87
C VAL A 56 -9.14 5.96 -3.94
N SER A 57 -9.69 7.13 -3.65
CA SER A 57 -9.62 8.30 -4.54
C SER A 57 -8.17 8.74 -4.79
N GLY A 58 -7.66 8.46 -5.99
CA GLY A 58 -6.28 8.73 -6.39
C GLY A 58 -5.57 7.49 -6.94
N ILE A 59 -6.11 6.29 -6.73
CA ILE A 59 -5.63 5.03 -7.32
C ILE A 59 -6.52 4.69 -8.51
N GLY A 60 -6.11 5.14 -9.70
CA GLY A 60 -6.71 4.70 -10.96
C GLY A 60 -6.06 3.42 -11.49
N ASP A 61 -6.62 2.83 -12.55
CA ASP A 61 -6.16 1.57 -13.16
C ASP A 61 -4.66 1.56 -13.48
N LYS A 62 -4.14 2.67 -14.00
CA LYS A 62 -2.71 2.80 -14.34
C LYS A 62 -1.81 2.72 -13.12
N LYS A 63 -2.19 3.36 -12.01
CA LYS A 63 -1.44 3.31 -10.75
C LYS A 63 -1.58 1.93 -10.13
N PHE A 64 -2.81 1.42 -10.04
CA PHE A 64 -3.08 0.09 -9.53
C PHE A 64 -2.26 -1.00 -10.23
N ALA A 65 -2.15 -0.98 -11.56
CA ALA A 65 -1.36 -1.95 -12.30
C ALA A 65 0.13 -1.95 -11.91
N ALA A 66 0.72 -0.78 -11.65
CA ALA A 66 2.10 -0.67 -11.16
C ALA A 66 2.25 -1.11 -9.69
N LEU A 67 1.18 -0.95 -8.90
CA LEU A 67 1.16 -1.28 -7.48
C LEU A 67 0.92 -2.77 -7.24
N ALA A 68 0.03 -3.40 -8.01
CA ALA A 68 -0.50 -4.75 -7.78
C ALA A 68 0.58 -5.83 -7.64
N ASP A 69 1.72 -5.63 -8.30
CA ASP A 69 2.87 -6.54 -8.19
C ASP A 69 3.70 -6.30 -6.90
N ALA A 70 3.71 -5.07 -6.40
CA ALA A 70 4.42 -4.64 -5.20
C ALA A 70 3.57 -4.72 -3.90
N ILE A 71 2.28 -5.06 -3.97
CA ILE A 71 1.38 -5.11 -2.81
C ILE A 71 0.72 -6.47 -2.61
N CYS A 72 0.29 -6.74 -1.38
CA CYS A 72 -0.52 -7.91 -1.02
C CYS A 72 -1.60 -7.53 -0.01
N VAL A 73 -2.55 -8.45 0.15
CA VAL A 73 -3.47 -8.51 1.28
C VAL A 73 -3.09 -9.72 2.12
N GLY A 74 -3.03 -9.57 3.43
CA GLY A 74 -2.70 -10.63 4.39
C GLY A 74 -3.29 -10.32 5.74
#